data_AF-A0A482Z0X4-F1
#
_entry.id   AF-A0A482Z0X4-F1
#
_cell.length_a   1.000
_cell.length_b   1.000
_cell.length_c   1.000
_cell.angle_alpha   90.00
_cell.angle_beta   90.00
_cell.angle_gamma   90.00
#
_symmetry.space_group_name_H-M   'P 1'
#
loop_
_entity.id
_entity.type
_entity.pdbx_description
1 polymer ?
#
loop_
_entity_poly.entity_id
_entity_poly.type
_entity_poly.pdbx_seq_one_letter_code
_entity_poly.pdbx_strand_id
1 'polypeptide(L)'
;MIKIILITVLLITQFATASPLSDSALRMIKIGNEVGSPAVIKNGQDLLIKGMLELNDFDAAYEASRQARLGNQIMGYPPQVQIANKILSKLLNQGYEPAIYDSALYLLDGDSGFVKDELMALNLLEKSTQMYANPQSAFVAAVIRNESLAPITKDKQRIDELITFAILNKVKGAAEYQAQYINNKTQKLKVKSWRAWIGKQ
;
A
#
# COMPACT_ATOMS: atom_id res chain seq x y z
N MET A 1 24.93 -14.99 -42.61
CA MET A 1 24.98 -15.55 -41.23
C MET A 1 25.03 -14.39 -40.25
N ILE A 2 23.90 -14.00 -39.67
CA ILE A 2 23.82 -12.91 -38.68
C ILE A 2 23.71 -13.56 -37.30
N LYS A 3 24.74 -13.34 -36.46
CA LYS A 3 24.77 -13.79 -35.06
C LYS A 3 23.77 -12.98 -34.26
N ILE A 4 22.75 -13.64 -33.73
CA ILE A 4 21.79 -13.08 -32.79
C ILE A 4 22.52 -12.91 -31.45
N ILE A 5 22.77 -11.68 -31.05
CA ILE A 5 23.24 -11.35 -29.70
C ILE A 5 22.00 -11.38 -28.80
N LEU A 6 21.88 -12.44 -28.00
CA LEU A 6 20.91 -12.49 -26.90
C LEU A 6 21.37 -11.51 -25.82
N ILE A 7 20.72 -10.35 -25.73
CA ILE A 7 20.83 -9.48 -24.57
C ILE A 7 19.83 -9.99 -23.55
N THR A 8 20.29 -10.81 -22.60
CA THR A 8 19.55 -11.16 -21.40
C THR A 8 19.46 -9.91 -20.51
N VAL A 9 18.33 -9.22 -20.58
CA VAL A 9 17.98 -8.16 -19.63
C VAL A 9 17.78 -8.82 -18.27
N LEU A 10 18.75 -8.63 -17.38
CA LEU A 10 18.63 -8.99 -15.97
C LEU A 10 17.65 -7.99 -15.33
N LEU A 11 16.37 -8.34 -15.23
CA LEU A 11 15.43 -7.63 -14.36
C LEU A 11 15.84 -7.88 -12.92
N ILE A 12 16.62 -6.96 -12.35
CA ILE A 12 16.88 -6.93 -10.91
C ILE A 12 15.56 -6.46 -10.28
N THR A 13 14.74 -7.42 -9.84
CA THR A 13 13.65 -7.13 -8.92
C THR A 13 14.27 -6.60 -7.63
N GLN A 14 14.33 -5.29 -7.47
CA GLN A 14 14.58 -4.67 -6.18
C GLN A 14 13.35 -4.96 -5.32
N PHE A 15 13.38 -6.06 -4.59
CA PHE A 15 12.48 -6.22 -3.45
C PHE A 15 12.83 -5.08 -2.50
N ALA A 16 11.88 -4.17 -2.26
CA ALA A 16 12.01 -3.14 -1.25
C ALA A 16 12.07 -3.86 0.11
N THR A 17 13.29 -4.22 0.53
CA THR A 17 13.52 -4.75 1.87
C THR A 17 13.41 -3.57 2.81
N ALA A 18 12.48 -3.64 3.76
CA ALA A 18 12.39 -2.66 4.83
C ALA A 18 13.77 -2.47 5.47
N SER A 19 14.08 -1.24 5.88
CA SER A 19 15.35 -0.92 6.48
C SER A 19 15.63 -1.86 7.68
N PRO A 20 16.88 -2.34 7.87
CA PRO A 20 17.18 -3.24 8.98
C PRO A 20 16.78 -2.68 10.35
N LEU A 21 16.79 -1.35 10.48
CA LEU A 21 16.38 -0.64 11.68
C LEU A 21 14.87 -0.71 11.89
N SER A 22 14.06 -0.41 10.87
CA SER A 22 12.60 -0.47 10.96
C SER A 22 12.14 -1.91 11.21
N ASP A 23 12.74 -2.91 10.55
CA ASP A 23 12.45 -4.33 10.78
C ASP A 23 12.77 -4.75 12.22
N SER A 24 13.95 -4.37 12.74
CA SER A 24 14.33 -4.66 14.12
C SER A 24 13.39 -4.01 15.14
N ALA A 25 13.02 -2.75 14.89
CA ALA A 25 12.09 -2.01 15.73
C ALA A 25 10.70 -2.66 15.76
N LEU A 26 10.18 -3.08 14.60
CA LEU A 26 8.91 -3.80 14.51
C LEU A 26 8.94 -5.15 15.23
N ARG A 27 10.04 -5.91 15.13
CA ARG A 27 10.22 -7.16 15.90
C ARG A 27 10.16 -6.91 17.40
N MET A 28 10.81 -5.85 17.88
CA MET A 28 10.75 -5.48 19.30
C MET A 28 9.33 -5.13 19.72
N ILE A 29 8.62 -4.30 18.95
CA ILE A 29 7.22 -3.95 19.24
C ILE A 29 6.36 -5.20 19.27
N LYS A 30 6.52 -6.11 18.31
CA LYS A 30 5.79 -7.38 18.26
C LYS A 30 6.06 -8.24 19.49
N ILE A 31 7.33 -8.50 19.82
CA ILE A 31 7.72 -9.28 21.00
C ILE A 31 7.16 -8.63 22.27
N GLY A 32 7.32 -7.32 22.40
CA GLY A 32 6.82 -6.55 23.54
C GLY A 32 5.30 -6.66 23.69
N ASN A 33 4.55 -6.69 22.59
CA ASN A 33 3.11 -6.95 22.63
C ASN A 33 2.79 -8.40 23.06
N GLU A 34 3.54 -9.37 22.54
CA GLU A 34 3.33 -10.80 22.85
C GLU A 34 3.63 -11.13 24.32
N VAL A 35 4.67 -10.52 24.91
CA VAL A 35 5.06 -10.76 26.30
C VAL A 35 4.45 -9.76 27.29
N GLY A 36 3.64 -8.80 26.82
CA GLY A 36 3.04 -7.78 27.66
C GLY A 36 4.05 -6.84 28.31
N SER A 37 5.13 -6.47 27.61
CA SER A 37 6.21 -5.62 28.14
C SER A 37 6.20 -4.21 27.54
N PRO A 38 5.69 -3.20 28.29
CA PRO A 38 5.74 -1.81 27.87
C PRO A 38 7.15 -1.30 27.53
N ALA A 39 8.16 -1.74 28.27
CA ALA A 39 9.54 -1.31 28.04
C ALA A 39 10.09 -1.77 26.68
N VAL A 40 9.80 -3.02 26.29
CA VAL A 40 10.24 -3.56 25.00
C VAL A 40 9.51 -2.87 23.84
N ILE A 41 8.21 -2.60 24.00
CA ILE A 41 7.42 -1.83 23.02
C ILE A 41 8.01 -0.43 22.87
N LYS A 42 8.27 0.27 23.98
CA LYS A 42 8.84 1.62 23.98
C LYS A 42 10.18 1.66 23.26
N ASN A 43 11.07 0.71 23.53
CA ASN A 43 12.37 0.67 22.86
C ASN A 43 12.24 0.52 21.33
N GLY A 44 11.29 -0.31 20.86
CA GLY A 44 11.01 -0.41 19.43
C GLY A 44 10.41 0.89 18.85
N GLN A 45 9.50 1.55 19.57
CA GLN A 45 8.94 2.83 19.15
C GLN A 45 10.00 3.95 19.10
N ASP A 46 10.87 4.01 20.10
CA ASP A 46 11.98 4.98 20.14
C ASP A 46 12.95 4.74 18.97
N LEU A 47 13.21 3.49 18.59
CA LEU A 47 13.99 3.17 17.39
C LEU A 47 13.33 3.69 16.11
N LEU A 48 12.01 3.50 15.93
CA LEU A 48 11.30 4.05 14.78
C LEU A 48 11.38 5.58 14.74
N ILE A 49 11.19 6.24 15.87
CA ILE A 49 11.30 7.70 15.98
C ILE A 49 12.71 8.17 15.62
N LYS A 50 13.74 7.48 16.13
CA LYS A 50 15.14 7.77 15.80
C LYS A 50 15.41 7.62 14.31
N GLY A 51 14.97 6.52 13.70
CA GLY A 51 15.10 6.29 12.26
C GLY A 51 14.44 7.41 11.45
N MET A 52 13.20 7.75 11.80
CA MET A 52 12.44 8.80 11.13
C MET A 52 13.10 10.19 11.24
N LEU A 53 13.55 10.59 12.43
CA LEU A 53 13.98 11.97 12.71
C LEU A 53 15.47 12.20 12.45
N GLU A 54 16.31 11.24 12.81
CA GLU A 54 17.77 11.42 12.76
C GLU A 54 18.39 10.82 11.51
N LEU A 55 17.81 9.72 11.00
CA LEU A 55 18.40 8.96 9.88
C LEU A 55 17.65 9.18 8.56
N ASN A 56 16.57 9.97 8.58
CA ASN A 56 15.69 10.21 7.43
C ASN A 56 15.22 8.89 6.77
N ASP A 57 14.99 7.88 7.61
CA ASP A 57 14.55 6.56 7.19
C ASP A 57 13.03 6.58 6.92
N PHE A 58 12.67 6.47 5.65
CA PHE A 58 11.28 6.50 5.21
C PHE A 58 10.49 5.26 5.64
N ASP A 59 11.13 4.10 5.76
CA ASP A 59 10.49 2.88 6.26
C ASP A 59 10.17 3.06 7.75
N ALA A 60 11.12 3.60 8.52
CA ALA A 60 10.89 3.90 9.94
C ALA A 60 9.78 4.94 10.14
N ALA A 61 9.75 5.99 9.30
CA ALA A 61 8.68 6.99 9.32
C ALA A 61 7.31 6.38 8.98
N TYR A 62 7.27 5.51 7.97
CA TYR A 62 6.06 4.84 7.55
C TYR A 62 5.52 3.93 8.66
N GLU A 63 6.39 3.13 9.27
CA GLU A 63 6.00 2.27 10.37
C GLU A 63 5.62 3.05 11.63
N ALA A 64 6.29 4.18 11.93
CA ALA A 64 5.88 5.08 12.98
C ALA A 64 4.46 5.64 12.75
N SER A 65 4.12 5.99 11.51
CA SER A 65 2.77 6.39 11.12
C SER A 65 1.74 5.29 11.38
N ARG A 66 2.05 4.04 10.99
CA ARG A 66 1.16 2.89 11.22
C ARG A 66 0.95 2.60 12.70
N GLN A 67 2.03 2.62 13.50
CA GLN A 67 1.96 2.44 14.95
C GLN A 67 1.14 3.54 15.62
N ALA A 68 1.35 4.80 15.23
CA ALA A 68 0.55 5.92 15.75
C ALA A 68 -0.94 5.76 15.40
N ARG A 69 -1.26 5.29 14.19
CA ARG A 69 -2.65 5.05 13.76
C ARG A 69 -3.33 3.96 14.57
N LEU A 70 -2.63 2.88 14.88
CA LEU A 70 -3.18 1.75 15.64
C LEU A 70 -3.29 2.05 17.15
N GLY A 71 -2.40 2.90 17.66
CA GLY A 71 -2.20 3.03 19.10
C GLY A 71 -1.55 1.76 19.67
N ASN A 72 -1.51 1.66 20.99
CA ASN A 72 -1.01 0.48 21.68
C ASN A 72 -1.71 0.31 23.04
N GLN A 73 -2.46 -0.79 23.18
CA GLN A 73 -3.24 -1.06 24.39
C GLN A 73 -2.37 -1.31 25.63
N ILE A 74 -1.26 -2.06 25.48
CA ILE A 74 -0.34 -2.37 26.59
C ILE A 74 0.33 -1.09 27.13
N MET A 75 0.62 -0.14 26.24
CA MET A 75 1.15 1.17 26.62
C MET A 75 0.09 2.16 27.10
N GLY A 76 -1.21 1.85 26.95
CA GLY A 76 -2.30 2.79 27.18
C GLY A 76 -2.35 3.94 26.17
N TYR A 77 -1.72 3.79 25.00
CA TYR A 77 -1.70 4.81 23.96
C TYR A 77 -2.93 4.65 23.05
N PRO A 78 -3.87 5.61 23.03
CA PRO A 78 -4.98 5.55 22.08
C PRO A 78 -4.48 5.77 20.65
N PRO A 79 -5.26 5.38 19.62
CA PRO A 79 -5.03 5.77 18.24
C PRO A 79 -4.81 7.28 18.05
N GLN A 80 -3.69 7.66 17.45
CA GLN A 80 -3.29 9.04 17.16
C GLN A 80 -3.37 9.34 15.65
N VAL A 81 -4.59 9.28 15.12
CA VAL A 81 -4.87 9.37 13.67
C VAL A 81 -4.31 10.64 13.03
N GLN A 82 -4.39 11.79 13.70
CA GLN A 82 -3.88 13.06 13.15
C GLN A 82 -2.35 13.05 12.97
N ILE A 83 -1.62 12.49 13.94
CA ILE A 83 -0.15 12.35 13.86
C ILE A 83 0.23 11.37 12.75
N ALA A 84 -0.47 10.24 12.68
CA ALA A 84 -0.29 9.27 11.59
C ALA A 84 -0.49 9.91 10.21
N ASN A 85 -1.58 10.67 10.04
CA ASN A 85 -1.87 11.36 8.78
C ASN A 85 -0.79 12.38 8.43
N LYS A 86 -0.29 13.16 9.41
CA LYS A 86 0.78 14.13 9.18
C LYS A 86 2.06 13.48 8.68
N ILE A 87 2.46 12.35 9.28
CA ILE A 87 3.64 11.60 8.84
C ILE A 87 3.41 11.00 7.44
N LEU A 88 2.25 10.38 7.22
CA LEU A 88 1.90 9.76 5.94
C LEU A 88 1.85 10.79 4.79
N SER A 89 1.28 11.98 5.02
CA SER A 89 1.26 13.06 4.03
C SER A 89 2.66 13.56 3.69
N LYS A 90 3.58 13.62 4.67
CA LYS A 90 4.98 13.98 4.40
C LYS A 90 5.64 12.96 3.48
N LEU A 91 5.45 11.68 3.76
CA LEU A 91 5.98 10.58 2.94
C LEU A 91 5.36 10.55 1.53
N LEU A 92 4.06 10.81 1.42
CA LEU A 92 3.37 10.94 0.13
C LEU A 92 4.00 12.07 -0.71
N ASN A 93 4.24 13.23 -0.12
CA ASN A 93 4.89 14.37 -0.78
C ASN A 93 6.34 14.07 -1.19
N GLN A 94 7.01 13.17 -0.46
CA GLN A 94 8.35 12.69 -0.78
C GLN A 94 8.35 11.56 -1.83
N GLY A 95 7.18 11.13 -2.32
CA GLY A 95 7.06 10.04 -3.28
C GLY A 95 7.47 8.70 -2.69
N TYR A 96 7.25 8.47 -1.40
CA TYR A 96 7.52 7.16 -0.81
C TYR A 96 6.38 6.19 -1.17
N GLU A 97 6.71 5.12 -1.89
CA GLU A 97 5.75 4.25 -2.57
C GLU A 97 4.70 3.64 -1.62
N PRO A 98 5.06 3.03 -0.46
CA PRO A 98 4.07 2.50 0.45
C PRO A 98 3.09 3.56 0.96
N ALA A 99 3.55 4.80 1.14
CA ALA A 99 2.68 5.91 1.52
C ALA A 99 1.73 6.34 0.40
N ILE A 100 2.16 6.25 -0.87
CA ILE A 100 1.29 6.49 -2.03
C ILE A 100 0.16 5.45 -2.04
N TYR A 101 0.50 4.17 -1.92
CA TYR A 101 -0.46 3.08 -1.93
C TYR A 101 -1.47 3.20 -0.77
N ASP A 102 -0.98 3.33 0.47
CA ASP A 102 -1.84 3.42 1.65
C ASP A 102 -2.73 4.68 1.61
N SER A 103 -2.19 5.82 1.17
CA SER A 103 -2.99 7.05 1.04
C SER A 103 -4.13 6.88 0.03
N ALA A 104 -3.86 6.22 -1.11
CA ALA A 104 -4.91 5.93 -2.08
C ALA A 104 -6.02 5.04 -1.47
N LEU A 105 -5.63 4.04 -0.68
CA LEU A 105 -6.55 3.16 0.01
C LEU A 105 -7.42 3.90 1.05
N TYR A 106 -6.86 4.84 1.82
CA TYR A 106 -7.66 5.67 2.74
C TYR A 106 -8.63 6.59 2.00
N LEU A 107 -8.22 7.16 0.85
CA LEU A 107 -9.07 8.00 0.01
C LEU A 107 -10.24 7.20 -0.61
N LEU A 108 -10.06 5.91 -0.93
CA LEU A 108 -11.15 5.07 -1.44
C LEU A 108 -12.26 4.84 -0.41
N ASP A 109 -11.86 4.63 0.85
CA ASP A 109 -12.80 4.37 1.94
C ASP A 109 -13.39 5.66 2.53
N GLY A 110 -12.69 6.79 2.43
CA GLY A 110 -13.09 8.04 3.08
C GLY A 110 -13.07 7.94 4.60
N ASP A 111 -12.10 7.20 5.14
CA ASP A 111 -11.98 6.94 6.57
C ASP A 111 -10.63 7.40 7.13
N SER A 112 -10.41 7.18 8.43
CA SER A 112 -9.11 7.43 9.08
C SER A 112 -8.60 8.87 8.92
N GLY A 113 -9.52 9.83 8.80
CA GLY A 113 -9.25 11.26 8.61
C GLY A 113 -8.99 11.68 7.16
N PHE A 114 -9.23 10.80 6.19
CA PHE A 114 -9.22 11.12 4.76
C PHE A 114 -10.65 11.36 4.26
N VAL A 115 -10.82 12.36 3.41
CA VAL A 115 -12.08 12.58 2.68
C VAL A 115 -12.12 11.61 1.51
N LYS A 116 -13.28 11.00 1.26
CA LYS A 116 -13.44 10.08 0.13
C LYS A 116 -13.17 10.79 -1.19
N ASP A 117 -12.24 10.27 -1.97
CA ASP A 117 -11.87 10.80 -3.29
C ASP A 117 -11.33 9.68 -4.20
N GLU A 118 -12.24 9.07 -4.95
CA GLU A 118 -11.91 7.93 -5.81
C GLU A 118 -11.03 8.32 -7.02
N LEU A 119 -11.11 9.58 -7.47
CA LEU A 119 -10.30 10.07 -8.59
C LEU A 119 -8.86 10.27 -8.15
N MET A 120 -8.64 10.92 -7.01
CA MET A 120 -7.30 11.09 -6.45
C MET A 120 -6.70 9.74 -6.06
N ALA A 121 -7.49 8.83 -5.48
CA ALA A 121 -7.04 7.46 -5.20
C ALA A 121 -6.56 6.75 -6.47
N LEU A 122 -7.35 6.79 -7.56
CA LEU A 122 -6.96 6.20 -8.84
C LEU A 122 -5.65 6.80 -9.36
N ASN A 123 -5.50 8.13 -9.32
CA ASN A 123 -4.29 8.81 -9.77
C ASN A 123 -3.04 8.36 -8.98
N LEU A 124 -3.16 8.21 -7.66
CA LEU A 124 -2.07 7.73 -6.81
C LEU A 124 -1.69 6.27 -7.13
N LEU A 125 -2.66 5.39 -7.33
CA LEU A 125 -2.41 3.98 -7.68
C LEU A 125 -1.77 3.84 -9.06
N GLU A 126 -2.24 4.61 -10.04
CA GLU A 126 -1.63 4.61 -11.36
C GLU A 126 -0.21 5.19 -11.35
N LYS A 127 0.01 6.27 -10.58
CA LYS A 127 1.36 6.79 -10.34
C LYS A 127 2.27 5.73 -9.71
N SER A 128 1.79 5.02 -8.70
CA SER A 128 2.54 3.94 -8.04
C SER A 128 2.87 2.82 -9.03
N THR A 129 1.91 2.43 -9.87
CA THR A 129 2.10 1.43 -10.94
C THR A 129 3.14 1.89 -11.96
N GLN A 130 3.07 3.14 -12.43
CA GLN A 130 3.95 3.67 -13.46
C GLN A 130 5.38 3.90 -12.98
N MET A 131 5.53 4.43 -11.76
CA MET A 131 6.83 4.87 -11.25
C MET A 131 7.59 3.76 -10.52
N TYR A 132 6.88 2.82 -9.88
CA TYR A 132 7.49 1.79 -9.04
C TYR A 132 7.14 0.37 -9.46
N ALA A 133 6.43 0.22 -10.60
CA ALA A 133 5.95 -1.08 -11.07
C ALA A 133 5.16 -1.86 -10.02
N ASN A 134 4.42 -1.18 -9.12
CA ASN A 134 3.67 -1.84 -8.05
C ASN A 134 2.46 -2.61 -8.63
N PRO A 135 2.44 -3.95 -8.56
CA PRO A 135 1.37 -4.74 -9.14
C PRO A 135 0.10 -4.75 -8.29
N GLN A 136 0.19 -4.56 -6.97
CA GLN A 136 -0.97 -4.37 -6.10
C GLN A 136 -1.69 -3.06 -6.45
N SER A 137 -0.95 -1.97 -6.67
CA SER A 137 -1.52 -0.72 -7.16
C SER A 137 -2.24 -0.89 -8.49
N ALA A 138 -1.65 -1.65 -9.41
CA ALA A 138 -2.26 -1.93 -10.70
C ALA A 138 -3.57 -2.71 -10.56
N PHE A 139 -3.60 -3.73 -9.68
CA PHE A 139 -4.81 -4.49 -9.40
C PHE A 139 -5.92 -3.57 -8.87
N VAL A 140 -5.65 -2.76 -7.86
CA VAL A 140 -6.66 -1.87 -7.26
C VAL A 140 -7.12 -0.80 -8.26
N ALA A 141 -6.22 -0.25 -9.08
CA ALA A 141 -6.58 0.69 -10.15
C ALA A 141 -7.51 0.06 -11.20
N ALA A 142 -7.27 -1.20 -11.59
CA ALA A 142 -8.15 -1.95 -12.48
C ALA A 142 -9.55 -2.12 -11.88
N VAL A 143 -9.63 -2.44 -10.58
CA VAL A 143 -10.90 -2.59 -9.84
C VAL A 143 -11.69 -1.27 -9.85
N ILE A 144 -11.05 -0.16 -9.47
CA ILE A 144 -11.67 1.18 -9.43
C ILE A 144 -12.25 1.56 -10.79
N ARG A 145 -11.47 1.39 -11.87
CA ARG A 145 -11.90 1.70 -13.23
C ARG A 145 -13.05 0.79 -13.69
N ASN A 146 -12.99 -0.50 -13.39
CA ASN A 146 -14.04 -1.46 -13.80
C ASN A 146 -15.38 -1.16 -13.10
N GLU A 147 -15.34 -1.03 -11.78
CA GLU A 147 -16.51 -0.72 -10.94
C GLU A 147 -16.98 0.73 -11.12
N SER A 148 -16.23 1.53 -11.89
CA SER A 148 -16.58 2.90 -12.26
C SER A 148 -16.75 3.81 -11.05
N LEU A 149 -15.92 3.61 -10.02
CA LEU A 149 -15.95 4.44 -8.82
C LEU A 149 -15.50 5.88 -9.12
N ALA A 150 -14.70 6.06 -10.17
CA ALA A 150 -14.45 7.33 -10.84
C ALA A 150 -15.05 7.26 -12.26
N PRO A 151 -16.34 7.58 -12.48
CA PRO A 151 -17.07 7.23 -13.71
C PRO A 151 -16.45 7.75 -15.01
N ILE A 152 -15.81 8.91 -14.97
CA ILE A 152 -15.17 9.55 -16.14
C ILE A 152 -13.88 8.85 -16.60
N THR A 153 -13.36 7.89 -15.81
CA THR A 153 -12.08 7.22 -16.09
C THR A 153 -12.24 5.80 -16.62
N LYS A 154 -13.44 5.38 -17.00
CA LYS A 154 -13.64 4.01 -17.51
C LYS A 154 -12.99 3.83 -18.89
N ASP A 155 -11.94 3.03 -18.94
CA ASP A 155 -11.22 2.65 -20.16
C ASP A 155 -10.95 1.15 -20.13
N LYS A 156 -11.53 0.40 -21.07
CA LYS A 156 -11.43 -1.06 -21.12
C LYS A 156 -10.01 -1.53 -21.40
N GLN A 157 -9.32 -0.87 -22.34
CA GLN A 157 -7.94 -1.25 -22.67
C GLN A 157 -7.06 -1.05 -21.44
N ARG A 158 -7.22 0.09 -20.75
CA ARG A 158 -6.44 0.37 -19.55
C ARG A 158 -6.74 -0.62 -18.41
N ILE A 159 -8.00 -1.02 -18.23
CA ILE A 159 -8.38 -2.06 -17.27
C ILE A 159 -7.67 -3.37 -17.60
N ASP A 160 -7.68 -3.79 -18.87
CA ASP A 160 -7.05 -5.04 -19.31
C ASP A 160 -5.52 -5.03 -19.12
N GLU A 161 -4.86 -3.90 -19.40
CA GLU A 161 -3.42 -3.73 -19.15
C GLU A 161 -3.08 -3.88 -17.66
N LEU A 162 -3.81 -3.16 -16.80
CA LEU A 162 -3.55 -3.14 -15.36
C LEU A 162 -3.81 -4.50 -14.71
N ILE A 163 -4.93 -5.16 -15.06
CA ILE A 163 -5.26 -6.48 -14.49
C ILE A 163 -4.31 -7.55 -15.00
N THR A 164 -3.91 -7.50 -16.27
CA THR A 164 -2.92 -8.44 -16.84
C THR A 164 -1.57 -8.29 -16.14
N PHE A 165 -1.12 -7.05 -15.93
CA PHE A 165 0.11 -6.79 -15.18
C PHE A 165 0.05 -7.36 -13.76
N ALA A 166 -1.06 -7.16 -13.04
CA ALA A 166 -1.26 -7.73 -11.71
C ALA A 166 -1.25 -9.27 -11.71
N ILE A 167 -1.90 -9.91 -12.68
CA ILE A 167 -1.95 -11.37 -12.83
C ILE A 167 -0.55 -11.94 -13.11
N LEU A 168 0.19 -11.33 -14.05
CA LEU A 168 1.55 -11.76 -14.38
C LEU A 168 2.50 -11.66 -13.17
N ASN A 169 2.26 -10.70 -12.29
CA ASN A 169 2.99 -10.52 -11.02
C ASN A 169 2.36 -11.29 -9.84
N LYS A 170 1.39 -12.18 -10.09
CA LYS A 170 0.78 -13.07 -9.09
C LYS A 170 0.12 -12.34 -7.91
N VAL A 171 -0.48 -11.18 -8.17
CA VAL A 171 -1.28 -10.48 -7.16
C VAL A 171 -2.50 -11.34 -6.81
N LYS A 172 -2.68 -11.59 -5.52
CA LYS A 172 -3.76 -12.43 -5.00
C LYS A 172 -5.13 -11.85 -5.38
N GLY A 173 -6.06 -12.70 -5.82
CA GLY A 173 -7.40 -12.34 -6.28
C GLY A 173 -7.48 -11.66 -7.66
N ALA A 174 -6.38 -11.28 -8.30
CA ALA A 174 -6.43 -10.58 -9.60
C ALA A 174 -7.05 -11.42 -10.73
N ALA A 175 -6.65 -12.70 -10.84
CA ALA A 175 -7.18 -13.60 -11.87
C ALA A 175 -8.67 -13.93 -11.63
N GLU A 176 -9.04 -14.16 -10.37
CA GLU A 176 -10.42 -14.42 -9.96
C GLU A 176 -11.31 -13.21 -10.23
N TYR A 177 -10.81 -12.01 -9.91
CA TYR A 177 -11.50 -10.76 -10.20
C TYR A 177 -11.75 -10.58 -11.70
N GLN A 178 -10.73 -10.83 -12.55
CA GLN A 178 -10.88 -10.73 -14.00
C GLN A 178 -11.97 -11.68 -14.52
N ALA A 179 -11.94 -12.93 -14.07
CA ALA A 179 -12.92 -13.94 -14.47
C ALA A 179 -14.35 -13.57 -14.04
N GLN A 180 -14.51 -13.07 -12.82
CA GLN A 180 -15.83 -12.81 -12.22
C GLN A 180 -16.45 -11.47 -12.63
N TYR A 181 -15.66 -10.40 -12.76
CA TYR A 181 -16.20 -9.03 -12.85
C TYR A 181 -15.83 -8.28 -14.14
N ILE A 182 -14.76 -8.69 -14.83
CA ILE A 182 -14.36 -8.08 -16.11
C ILE A 182 -14.92 -8.90 -17.28
N ASN A 183 -14.65 -10.20 -17.27
CA ASN A 183 -15.07 -11.13 -18.33
C ASN A 183 -16.57 -11.43 -18.22
N ASN A 184 -17.10 -11.51 -16.99
CA ASN A 184 -18.51 -11.77 -16.73
C ASN A 184 -19.22 -10.51 -16.18
N LYS A 185 -19.77 -9.69 -17.08
CA LYS A 185 -20.32 -8.34 -16.78
C LYS A 185 -21.66 -8.31 -16.05
N THR A 186 -22.08 -9.43 -15.47
CA THR A 186 -23.42 -9.56 -14.85
C THR A 186 -23.43 -9.18 -13.37
N GLN A 187 -22.27 -9.09 -12.72
CA GLN A 187 -22.15 -8.84 -11.29
C GLN A 187 -21.45 -7.50 -11.02
N LYS A 188 -22.03 -6.67 -10.15
CA LYS A 188 -21.37 -5.49 -9.58
C LYS A 188 -20.88 -5.80 -8.18
N LEU A 189 -19.69 -5.31 -7.85
CA LEU A 189 -19.19 -5.41 -6.48
C LEU A 189 -19.91 -4.44 -5.56
N LYS A 190 -20.43 -4.97 -4.45
CA LYS A 190 -20.94 -4.16 -3.34
C LYS A 190 -19.94 -4.24 -2.20
N VAL A 191 -19.11 -3.22 -2.09
CA VAL A 191 -18.01 -3.18 -1.11
C VAL A 191 -18.28 -2.08 -0.09
N LYS A 192 -18.26 -2.44 1.20
CA LYS A 192 -18.42 -1.50 2.32
C LYS A 192 -17.12 -0.79 2.68
N SER A 193 -15.99 -1.49 2.55
CA SER A 193 -14.64 -0.94 2.67
C SER A 193 -13.77 -1.65 1.64
N TRP A 194 -13.21 -0.86 0.73
CA TRP A 194 -12.28 -1.32 -0.29
C TRP A 194 -11.04 -1.89 0.36
N ARG A 195 -10.50 -1.26 1.41
CA ARG A 195 -9.35 -1.81 2.14
C ARG A 195 -9.62 -3.20 2.71
N ALA A 196 -10.79 -3.38 3.33
CA ALA A 196 -11.18 -4.68 3.88
C ALA A 196 -11.44 -5.74 2.80
N TRP A 197 -11.97 -5.35 1.64
CA TRP A 197 -12.18 -6.27 0.52
C TRP A 197 -10.85 -6.65 -0.14
N ILE A 198 -9.97 -5.68 -0.40
CA ILE A 198 -8.62 -5.90 -0.95
C ILE A 198 -7.80 -6.81 -0.03
N GLY A 199 -7.84 -6.57 1.28
CA GLY A 199 -7.14 -7.40 2.27
C GLY A 199 -7.67 -8.84 2.40
N LYS A 200 -8.82 -9.16 1.81
CA LYS A 200 -9.42 -10.51 1.79
C LYS A 200 -9.19 -11.27 0.49
N GLN A 201 -8.72 -10.59 -0.56
CA GLN A 201 -8.34 -11.24 -1.80
C GLN A 201 -7.24 -12.25 -1.54
#